data_AF-A0A4R3L3M0-F1
#
_entry.id   AF-A0A4R3L3M0-F1
#
_cell.length_a   1.000
_cell.length_b   1.000
_cell.length_c   1.000
_cell.angle_alpha   90.00
_cell.angle_beta   90.00
_cell.angle_gamma   90.00
#
_symmetry.space_group_name_H-M   'P 1'
#
loop_
_entity.id
_entity.type
_entity.pdbx_description
1 polymer ?
#
loop_
_entity_poly.entity_id
_entity_poly.type
_entity_poly.pdbx_seq_one_letter_code
_entity_poly.pdbx_strand_id
1 'polypeptide(L)'
;MFIWLLDFINSYLFRPLSLVLDRFSFIFDILECERTQKHVKVAFDLDERYQFLHSSVIFREGIIDDQSGQFISSQEMKGRHFQVIYPAYSDCLILSWVLDSGEVVGRYIHDDSILKLYRKKRKIDGQVAYWINTIHGDYCIIKADSK
;
A
#
# COMPACT_ATOMS: atom_id res chain seq x y z
N MET A 1 -14.33 -55.54 -17.24
CA MET A 1 -13.14 -55.36 -16.37
C MET A 1 -12.19 -54.30 -16.95
N PHE A 2 -12.70 -53.10 -17.26
CA PHE A 2 -11.89 -52.01 -17.87
C PHE A 2 -12.25 -50.62 -17.31
N ILE A 3 -13.34 -50.51 -16.55
CA ILE A 3 -13.82 -49.26 -15.93
C ILE A 3 -13.04 -48.93 -14.65
N TRP A 4 -12.62 -49.97 -13.90
CA TRP A 4 -11.86 -49.82 -12.65
C TRP A 4 -10.44 -49.26 -12.83
N LEU A 5 -9.82 -49.42 -14.01
CA LEU A 5 -8.47 -48.91 -14.28
C LEU A 5 -8.48 -47.41 -14.64
N LEU A 6 -9.54 -46.94 -15.30
CA LEU A 6 -9.74 -45.53 -15.61
C LEU A 6 -10.05 -44.71 -14.35
N ASP A 7 -10.87 -45.25 -13.44
CA ASP A 7 -11.14 -44.60 -12.15
C ASP A 7 -9.88 -44.54 -11.26
N PHE A 8 -9.00 -45.55 -11.34
CA PHE A 8 -7.73 -45.55 -10.60
C PHE A 8 -6.75 -44.49 -11.11
N ILE A 9 -6.62 -44.35 -12.43
CA ILE A 9 -5.76 -43.33 -13.06
C ILE A 9 -6.29 -41.91 -12.78
N ASN A 10 -7.60 -41.70 -12.87
CA ASN A 10 -8.20 -40.39 -12.60
C ASN A 10 -8.11 -39.99 -11.12
N SER A 11 -8.19 -40.95 -10.20
CA SER A 11 -8.18 -40.70 -8.76
C SER A 11 -6.77 -40.53 -8.18
N TYR A 12 -5.75 -41.19 -8.74
CA TYR A 12 -4.41 -41.24 -8.14
C TYR A 12 -3.32 -40.50 -8.92
N LEU A 13 -3.49 -40.23 -10.22
CA LEU A 13 -2.49 -39.46 -11.00
C LEU A 13 -2.87 -37.99 -11.20
N PHE A 14 -4.17 -37.66 -11.30
CA PHE A 14 -4.62 -36.27 -11.49
C PHE A 14 -4.88 -35.49 -10.20
N ARG A 15 -5.29 -36.14 -9.11
CA ARG A 15 -5.46 -35.49 -7.79
C ARG A 15 -4.16 -34.96 -7.16
N PRO A 16 -3.00 -35.65 -7.24
CA PRO A 16 -1.77 -35.05 -6.72
C PRO A 16 -1.30 -33.90 -7.59
N LEU A 17 -1.62 -33.86 -8.90
CA LEU A 17 -1.24 -32.74 -9.77
C LEU A 17 -2.00 -31.46 -9.41
N SER A 18 -3.29 -31.54 -9.10
CA SER A 18 -4.06 -30.37 -8.65
C SER A 18 -3.60 -29.86 -7.28
N LEU A 19 -3.29 -30.77 -6.35
CA LEU A 19 -2.72 -30.42 -5.04
C LEU A 19 -1.31 -29.82 -5.14
N VAL A 20 -0.52 -30.30 -6.11
CA VAL A 20 0.82 -29.76 -6.41
C VAL A 20 0.69 -28.39 -7.08
N LEU A 21 -0.25 -28.20 -8.02
CA LEU A 21 -0.54 -26.91 -8.64
C LEU A 21 -1.11 -25.89 -7.65
N ASP A 22 -1.99 -26.28 -6.73
CA ASP A 22 -2.50 -25.42 -5.65
C ASP A 22 -1.38 -25.03 -4.68
N ARG A 23 -0.46 -25.95 -4.38
CA ARG A 23 0.72 -25.66 -3.56
C ARG A 23 1.74 -24.79 -4.29
N PHE A 24 1.88 -24.92 -5.61
CA PHE A 24 2.70 -24.01 -6.39
C PHE A 24 2.05 -22.63 -6.49
N SER A 25 0.72 -22.52 -6.69
CA SER A 25 -0.01 -21.26 -6.59
C SER A 25 0.25 -20.59 -5.25
N PHE A 26 0.12 -21.35 -4.15
CA PHE A 26 0.36 -20.82 -2.80
C PHE A 26 1.83 -20.44 -2.55
N ILE A 27 2.79 -21.17 -3.11
CA ILE A 27 4.21 -20.84 -3.02
C ILE A 27 4.55 -19.63 -3.91
N PHE A 28 3.93 -19.48 -5.08
CA PHE A 28 4.02 -18.28 -5.91
C PHE A 28 3.34 -17.09 -5.22
N ASP A 29 2.17 -17.28 -4.60
CA ASP A 29 1.49 -16.26 -3.80
C ASP A 29 2.35 -15.84 -2.61
N ILE A 30 3.05 -16.75 -1.93
CA ILE A 30 3.99 -16.44 -0.85
C ILE A 30 5.27 -15.76 -1.36
N LEU A 31 5.85 -16.23 -2.46
CA LEU A 31 7.08 -15.68 -3.05
C LEU A 31 6.83 -14.32 -3.74
N GLU A 32 5.64 -14.08 -4.29
CA GLU A 32 5.20 -12.76 -4.78
C GLU A 32 4.75 -11.83 -3.65
N CYS A 33 4.21 -12.38 -2.55
CA CYS A 33 3.90 -11.64 -1.32
C CYS A 33 5.15 -11.08 -0.63
N GLU A 34 6.31 -11.72 -0.77
CA GLU A 34 7.58 -11.16 -0.29
C GLU A 34 8.04 -9.92 -1.07
N ARG A 35 7.65 -9.79 -2.35
CA ARG A 35 7.97 -8.62 -3.19
C ARG A 35 7.01 -7.44 -3.03
N THR A 36 5.81 -7.64 -2.48
CA THR A 36 4.73 -6.63 -2.42
C THR A 36 4.47 -6.08 -1.01
N GLN A 37 5.40 -6.26 -0.07
CA GLN A 37 5.15 -5.91 1.33
C GLN A 37 5.05 -4.41 1.61
N LYS A 38 5.63 -3.52 0.81
CA LYS A 38 5.70 -2.09 1.21
C LYS A 38 4.34 -1.42 1.07
N HIS A 39 3.63 -1.62 -0.05
CA HIS A 39 2.28 -1.06 -0.23
C HIS A 39 1.27 -1.59 0.78
N VAL A 40 1.29 -2.90 1.03
CA VAL A 40 0.43 -3.50 2.06
C VAL A 40 0.71 -2.88 3.43
N LYS A 41 1.99 -2.67 3.77
CA LYS A 41 2.37 -2.01 5.03
C LYS A 41 1.91 -0.56 5.10
N VAL A 42 2.03 0.19 4.01
CA VAL A 42 1.57 1.59 3.96
C VAL A 42 0.07 1.66 4.10
N ALA A 43 -0.68 0.85 3.34
CA ALA A 43 -2.13 0.80 3.41
C ALA A 43 -2.60 0.43 4.82
N PHE A 44 -2.05 -0.64 5.40
CA PHE A 44 -2.36 -1.05 6.78
C PHE A 44 -2.02 0.03 7.81
N ASP A 45 -0.86 0.68 7.69
CA ASP A 45 -0.49 1.74 8.63
C ASP A 45 -1.43 2.95 8.52
N LEU A 46 -1.75 3.39 7.30
CA LEU A 46 -2.63 4.55 7.08
C LEU A 46 -4.08 4.26 7.49
N ASP A 47 -4.59 3.07 7.19
CA ASP A 47 -5.96 2.67 7.50
C ASP A 47 -6.11 2.28 8.98
N GLU A 48 -5.58 1.13 9.37
CA GLU A 48 -5.84 0.51 10.68
C GLU A 48 -5.07 1.20 11.81
N ARG A 49 -3.80 1.54 11.58
CA ARG A 49 -2.92 2.00 12.66
C ARG A 49 -3.07 3.47 12.99
N TYR A 50 -3.24 4.31 11.97
CA TYR A 50 -3.30 5.75 12.13
C TYR A 50 -4.65 6.37 11.74
N GLN A 51 -5.57 5.56 11.20
CA GLN A 51 -6.97 5.95 10.96
C GLN A 51 -7.11 7.17 10.05
N PHE A 52 -6.32 7.26 8.99
CA PHE A 52 -6.41 8.31 7.98
C PHE A 52 -7.63 8.12 7.07
N LEU A 53 -8.22 6.92 7.02
CA LEU A 53 -9.34 6.66 6.14
C LEU A 53 -10.53 7.58 6.46
N HIS A 54 -11.08 8.18 5.40
CA HIS A 54 -12.15 9.17 5.43
C HIS A 54 -11.82 10.48 6.18
N SER A 55 -10.59 10.66 6.67
CA SER A 55 -10.21 11.86 7.40
C SER A 55 -9.88 13.02 6.46
N SER A 56 -9.82 14.22 7.04
CA SER A 56 -9.15 15.36 6.42
C SER A 56 -7.64 15.16 6.50
N VAL A 57 -6.94 15.53 5.44
CA VAL A 57 -5.48 15.38 5.34
C VAL A 57 -4.84 16.61 4.71
N ILE A 58 -3.60 16.85 5.11
CA ILE A 58 -2.67 17.73 4.40
C ILE A 58 -1.66 16.82 3.72
N PHE A 59 -1.66 16.82 2.40
CA PHE A 59 -0.72 16.09 1.56
C PHE A 59 0.41 17.03 1.15
N ARG A 60 1.65 16.65 1.46
CA ARG A 60 2.85 17.41 1.12
C ARG A 60 3.77 16.57 0.26
N GLU A 61 4.24 17.17 -0.82
CA GLU A 61 5.33 16.65 -1.64
C GLU A 61 6.59 17.43 -1.33
N GLY A 62 7.73 16.75 -1.28
CA GLY A 62 8.96 17.40 -0.86
C GLY A 62 10.12 16.44 -0.69
N ILE A 63 11.06 16.83 0.15
CA ILE A 63 12.23 16.02 0.51
C ILE A 63 12.42 16.13 2.02
N ILE A 64 12.71 15.00 2.68
CA ILE A 64 13.20 15.03 4.05
C ILE A 64 14.68 15.44 4.07
N ASP A 65 15.00 16.47 4.84
CA ASP A 65 16.38 16.76 5.19
C ASP A 65 16.82 15.78 6.27
N ASP A 66 17.68 14.82 5.93
CA ASP A 66 18.18 13.81 6.85
C ASP A 66 19.01 14.40 8.02
N GLN A 67 19.57 15.60 7.86
CA GLN A 67 20.36 16.26 8.91
C GLN A 67 19.46 16.94 9.93
N SER A 68 18.50 17.74 9.49
CA SER A 68 17.57 18.44 10.38
C SER A 68 16.36 17.59 10.79
N GLY A 69 16.08 16.51 10.05
CA GLY A 69 14.88 15.69 10.16
C GLY A 69 13.60 16.42 9.74
N GLN A 70 13.71 17.60 9.13
CA GLN A 70 12.58 18.41 8.68
C GLN A 70 12.13 18.01 7.28
N PHE A 71 10.84 18.13 7.03
CA PHE A 71 10.26 17.90 5.71
C PHE A 71 10.15 19.23 4.96
N ILE A 72 10.89 19.38 3.88
CA ILE A 72 10.89 20.59 3.04
C ILE A 72 9.88 20.37 1.92
N SER A 73 8.72 21.02 2.03
CA SER A 73 7.62 20.87 1.08
C SER A 73 7.84 21.73 -0.17
N SER A 74 7.74 21.13 -1.35
CA SER A 74 7.64 21.84 -2.64
C SER A 74 6.18 22.14 -2.98
N GLN A 75 5.26 21.26 -2.59
CA GLN A 75 3.82 21.41 -2.81
C GLN A 75 3.05 20.97 -1.56
N GLU A 76 1.99 21.70 -1.24
CA GLU A 76 1.03 21.33 -0.20
C GLU A 76 -0.39 21.35 -0.77
N MET A 77 -1.18 20.33 -0.47
CA MET A 77 -2.58 20.22 -0.83
C MET A 77 -3.38 19.78 0.39
N LYS A 78 -4.57 20.36 0.55
CA LYS A 78 -5.51 19.98 1.63
C LYS A 78 -6.71 19.30 1.02
N GLY A 79 -7.21 18.29 1.70
CA GLY A 79 -8.39 17.58 1.25
C GLY A 79 -9.06 16.78 2.35
N ARG A 80 -10.20 16.20 1.98
CA ARG A 80 -11.06 15.39 2.84
C ARG A 80 -11.37 14.06 2.18
N HIS A 81 -11.98 13.16 2.95
CA HIS A 81 -12.33 11.81 2.50
C HIS A 81 -11.12 11.05 1.94
N PHE A 82 -9.99 11.12 2.66
CA PHE A 82 -8.78 10.43 2.24
C PHE A 82 -9.02 8.91 2.13
N GLN A 83 -8.47 8.31 1.08
CA GLN A 83 -8.55 6.88 0.80
C GLN A 83 -7.19 6.35 0.37
N VAL A 84 -6.98 5.08 0.69
CA VAL A 84 -5.81 4.31 0.28
C VAL A 84 -6.30 3.05 -0.39
N ILE A 85 -5.88 2.83 -1.64
CA ILE A 85 -6.24 1.66 -2.42
C ILE A 85 -4.94 0.98 -2.84
N TYR A 86 -4.87 -0.34 -2.63
CA TYR A 86 -3.81 -1.19 -3.13
C TYR A 86 -4.48 -2.33 -3.90
N PRO A 87 -4.59 -2.24 -5.24
CA PRO A 87 -5.28 -3.27 -6.01
C PRO A 87 -4.54 -4.61 -5.89
N ALA A 88 -5.30 -5.70 -5.75
CA ALA A 88 -4.72 -7.03 -5.84
C ALA A 88 -3.97 -7.17 -7.18
N TYR A 89 -2.75 -7.69 -7.14
CA TYR A 89 -1.85 -7.86 -8.30
C TYR A 89 -1.32 -6.56 -8.94
N SER A 90 -1.40 -5.43 -8.24
CA SER A 90 -0.78 -4.18 -8.67
C SER A 90 0.51 -3.90 -7.89
N ASP A 91 1.50 -3.42 -8.61
CA ASP A 91 2.77 -2.89 -8.10
C ASP A 91 2.62 -1.45 -7.56
N CYS A 92 1.41 -1.01 -7.21
CA CYS A 92 1.10 0.38 -6.90
C CYS A 92 0.30 0.59 -5.62
N LEU A 93 0.51 1.75 -5.02
CA LEU A 93 -0.30 2.33 -3.97
C LEU A 93 -0.99 3.57 -4.53
N ILE A 94 -2.31 3.61 -4.42
CA ILE A 94 -3.12 4.76 -4.84
C ILE A 94 -3.58 5.48 -3.59
N LEU A 95 -3.23 6.76 -3.50
CA LEU A 95 -3.70 7.68 -2.47
C LEU A 95 -4.66 8.65 -3.13
N SER A 96 -5.86 8.85 -2.56
CA SER A 96 -6.83 9.79 -3.14
C SER A 96 -7.58 10.57 -2.08
N TRP A 97 -7.98 11.79 -2.41
CA TRP A 97 -8.77 12.67 -1.54
C TRP A 97 -9.57 13.68 -2.36
N VAL A 98 -10.52 14.33 -1.70
CA VAL A 98 -11.40 15.34 -2.30
C VAL A 98 -10.95 16.73 -1.86
N LEU A 99 -10.69 17.62 -2.82
CA LEU A 99 -10.38 19.02 -2.56
C LEU A 99 -11.63 19.81 -2.14
N ASP A 100 -11.44 21.02 -1.64
CA ASP A 100 -12.55 21.93 -1.29
C ASP A 100 -13.39 22.30 -2.53
N SER A 101 -12.79 22.28 -3.72
CA SER A 101 -13.48 22.44 -5.01
C SER A 101 -14.45 21.30 -5.35
N GLY A 102 -14.37 20.17 -4.63
CA GLY A 102 -15.10 18.93 -4.93
C GLY A 102 -14.38 18.02 -5.93
N GLU A 103 -13.23 18.43 -6.47
CA GLU A 103 -12.40 17.62 -7.34
C GLU A 103 -11.75 16.46 -6.57
N VAL A 104 -11.77 15.26 -7.15
CA VAL A 104 -11.03 14.10 -6.63
C VAL A 104 -9.64 14.13 -7.23
N VAL A 105 -8.62 14.20 -6.37
CA VAL A 105 -7.22 14.12 -6.78
C VAL A 105 -6.55 12.94 -6.10
N GLY A 106 -5.38 12.56 -6.61
CA GLY A 106 -4.63 11.47 -6.03
C GLY A 106 -3.19 11.39 -6.48
N ARG A 107 -2.49 10.43 -5.89
CA ARG A 107 -1.12 10.06 -6.20
C ARG A 107 -1.00 8.55 -6.37
N TYR A 108 -0.26 8.20 -7.41
CA TYR A 108 0.11 6.83 -7.73
C TYR A 108 1.58 6.65 -7.36
N ILE A 109 1.87 5.67 -6.52
CA ILE A 109 3.23 5.38 -6.04
C ILE A 109 3.55 3.93 -6.41
N HIS A 110 4.58 3.70 -7.23
CA HIS A 110 5.04 2.35 -7.57
C HIS A 110 5.88 1.75 -6.43
N ASP A 111 5.85 0.42 -6.25
CA ASP A 111 6.50 -0.26 -5.12
C ASP A 111 8.02 -0.22 -5.22
N ASP A 112 8.51 -0.30 -6.46
CA ASP A 112 9.93 -0.15 -6.79
C ASP A 112 10.46 1.25 -6.49
N SER A 113 9.59 2.26 -6.55
CA SER A 113 9.93 3.64 -6.21
C SER A 113 10.04 3.87 -4.70
N ILE A 114 9.40 3.05 -3.86
CA ILE A 114 9.45 3.22 -2.40
C ILE A 114 10.79 2.71 -1.88
N LEU A 115 11.64 3.64 -1.45
CA LEU A 115 12.93 3.34 -0.87
C LEU A 115 12.80 2.92 0.60
N LYS A 116 12.00 3.65 1.37
CA LYS A 116 11.88 3.45 2.82
C LYS A 116 10.54 3.90 3.38
N LEU A 117 10.06 3.14 4.36
CA LEU A 117 8.86 3.47 5.14
C LEU A 117 9.25 3.99 6.52
N TYR A 118 8.91 5.23 6.82
CA TYR A 118 9.17 5.85 8.12
C TYR A 118 7.99 5.64 9.06
N ARG A 119 7.93 4.44 9.67
CA ARG A 119 6.81 3.97 10.51
C ARG A 119 6.80 4.50 11.95
N LYS A 120 7.60 5.52 12.27
CA LYS A 120 7.59 6.14 13.59
C LYS A 120 6.54 7.24 13.59
N LYS A 121 5.67 7.27 14.60
CA LYS A 121 4.71 8.37 14.83
C LYS A 121 5.52 9.66 14.97
N ARG A 122 5.65 10.41 13.89
CA ARG A 122 6.24 11.74 13.92
C ARG A 122 5.12 12.75 14.02
N LYS A 123 5.28 13.68 14.97
CA LYS A 123 4.39 14.81 15.09
C LYS A 123 4.99 15.95 14.28
N ILE A 124 4.25 16.44 13.30
CA ILE A 124 4.53 17.72 12.65
C ILE A 124 3.49 18.69 13.19
N ASP A 125 3.93 19.78 13.84
CA ASP A 125 3.03 20.78 14.43
C ASP A 125 1.97 20.16 15.36
N GLY A 126 2.35 19.10 16.08
CA GLY A 126 1.47 18.36 17.00
C GLY A 126 0.57 17.30 16.35
N GLN A 127 0.46 17.27 15.01
CA GLN A 127 -0.41 16.38 14.24
C GLN A 127 0.29 15.08 13.82
N VAL A 128 -0.46 13.99 13.65
CA VAL A 128 0.09 12.71 13.20
C VAL A 128 0.46 12.80 11.72
N ALA A 129 1.73 12.54 11.42
CA ALA A 129 2.24 12.49 10.05
C ALA A 129 2.72 11.08 9.67
N TYR A 130 2.47 10.70 8.42
CA TYR A 130 2.99 9.49 7.78
C TYR A 130 3.86 9.85 6.59
N TRP A 131 5.04 9.24 6.49
CA TRP A 131 6.02 9.55 5.46
C TRP A 131 6.35 8.34 4.58
N ILE A 132 6.32 8.59 3.28
CA ILE A 132 6.69 7.62 2.24
C ILE A 132 7.89 8.21 1.51
N ASN A 133 9.05 7.58 1.64
CA ASN A 133 10.26 8.01 0.95
C ASN A 133 10.41 7.26 -0.37
N THR A 134 10.55 8.01 -1.46
CA THR A 134 10.61 7.45 -2.81
C THR A 134 11.79 7.98 -3.63
N ILE A 135 12.06 7.36 -4.78
CA ILE A 135 13.11 7.78 -5.70
C ILE A 135 12.89 9.19 -6.24
N HIS A 136 11.63 9.59 -6.48
CA HIS A 136 11.30 10.84 -7.18
C HIS A 136 10.89 12.00 -6.26
N GLY A 137 10.77 11.73 -4.96
CA GLY A 137 10.31 12.71 -3.98
C GLY A 137 9.61 12.03 -2.81
N ASP A 138 9.63 12.68 -1.67
CA ASP A 138 8.99 12.19 -0.47
C ASP A 138 7.56 12.71 -0.38
N TYR A 139 6.69 11.86 0.18
CA TYR A 139 5.31 12.21 0.47
C TYR A 139 5.11 12.25 1.98
N CYS A 140 4.55 13.35 2.46
CA CYS A 140 4.15 13.52 3.85
C CYS A 140 2.64 13.74 3.94
N ILE A 141 1.96 12.80 4.60
CA ILE A 141 0.51 12.82 4.78
C ILE A 141 0.24 13.13 6.25
N ILE A 142 -0.38 14.27 6.51
CA ILE A 142 -0.67 14.75 7.86
C ILE A 142 -2.18 14.63 8.09
N LYS A 143 -2.59 13.94 9.16
CA LYS A 143 -4.00 13.87 9.53
C LYS A 143 -4.41 15.21 10.14
N ALA A 144 -5.30 15.93 9.46
CA ALA A 144 -5.84 17.18 9.95
C ALA A 144 -6.99 16.88 10.89
N ASP A 145 -6.88 17.34 12.14
CA ASP A 145 -8.01 17.29 13.07
C ASP A 145 -9.11 18.21 12.55
N SER A 146 -10.33 17.68 12.44
CA SER A 146 -11.53 18.47 12.28
C SER A 146 -11.74 19.28 13.56
N LYS A 147 -11.25 20.53 13.57
CA LYS A 147 -11.62 21.53 14.58
C LYS A 147 -13.08 21.94 14.43
#